data_AF-A0A7Y6A765-F1
#
_entry.id   AF-A0A7Y6A765-F1
#
_cell.length_a   1.000
_cell.length_b   1.000
_cell.length_c   1.000
_cell.angle_alpha   90.00
_cell.angle_beta   90.00
_cell.angle_gamma   90.00
#
_symmetry.space_group_name_H-M   'P 1'
#
loop_
_entity.id
_entity.type
_entity.pdbx_description
1 polymer ?
#
loop_
_entity_poly.entity_id
_entity_poly.type
_entity_poly.pdbx_seq_one_letter_code
_entity_poly.pdbx_strand_id
1 'polypeptide(L)'
;APAWATRGPVELVLVVEGAARKLLAVPGVTVVAATGSGDDEIVRQVTARLAERPDRRCLVVTADRGLRARVTAAGADVIGPRAVPRR
;
A
#
# COMPACT_ATOMS: atom_id res chain seq x y z
N ALA A 1 6.33 12.25 -3.58
CA ALA A 1 5.14 11.48 -4.00
C ALA A 1 4.44 12.24 -5.13
N PRO A 2 3.70 11.58 -6.03
CA PRO A 2 2.95 12.27 -7.08
C PRO A 2 1.85 13.16 -6.50
N ALA A 3 1.52 14.27 -7.17
CA ALA A 3 0.65 15.32 -6.61
C ALA A 3 -0.71 14.80 -6.13
N TRP A 4 -1.32 13.89 -6.89
CA TRP A 4 -2.60 13.26 -6.56
C TRP A 4 -2.59 12.45 -5.25
N ALA A 5 -1.42 11.92 -4.85
CA ALA A 5 -1.27 11.16 -3.62
C ALA A 5 -0.90 12.05 -2.41
N THR A 6 -0.79 13.37 -2.62
CA THR A 6 -0.42 14.36 -1.60
C THR A 6 -1.51 15.40 -1.34
N ARG A 7 -2.62 15.34 -2.09
CA ARG A 7 -3.73 16.29 -2.02
C ARG A 7 -5.06 15.53 -2.06
N GLY A 8 -5.95 15.82 -1.12
CA GLY A 8 -7.29 15.23 -1.02
C GLY A 8 -7.36 14.05 -0.03
N PRO A 9 -8.57 13.53 0.25
CA PRO A 9 -8.69 12.35 1.08
C PRO A 9 -8.13 11.15 0.31
N VAL A 10 -7.01 10.64 0.81
CA VAL A 10 -6.42 9.37 0.37
C VAL A 10 -6.92 8.26 1.29
N GLU A 11 -7.14 7.07 0.73
CA GLU A 11 -7.34 5.88 1.53
C GLU A 11 -5.95 5.32 1.86
N LEU A 12 -5.60 5.24 3.15
CA LEU A 12 -4.34 4.66 3.60
C LEU A 12 -4.55 3.23 4.05
N VAL A 13 -3.78 2.32 3.48
CA VAL A 13 -3.78 0.90 3.84
C VAL A 13 -2.38 0.54 4.32
N LEU A 14 -2.28 0.12 5.57
CA LEU A 14 -1.04 -0.37 6.15
C LEU A 14 -1.11 -1.88 6.26
N VAL A 15 -0.29 -2.58 5.48
CA VAL A 15 -0.13 -4.03 5.59
C VAL A 15 0.92 -4.33 6.66
N VAL A 16 0.58 -5.20 7.60
CA VAL A 16 1.43 -5.61 8.71
C VAL A 16 1.58 -7.13 8.76
N GLU A 17 2.75 -7.60 9.19
CA GLU A 17 3.05 -9.03 9.31
C GLU A 17 3.75 -9.34 10.64
N GLY A 18 3.89 -10.64 10.96
CA GLY A 18 4.57 -11.10 12.17
C GLY A 18 4.06 -10.46 13.46
N ALA A 19 4.98 -9.95 14.28
CA ALA A 19 4.66 -9.33 15.56
C ALA A 19 3.77 -8.07 15.44
N ALA A 20 3.83 -7.37 14.29
CA ALA A 20 3.08 -6.14 14.05
C ALA A 20 1.59 -6.39 13.75
N ARG A 21 1.15 -7.64 13.57
CA ARG A 21 -0.27 -7.99 13.36
C ARG A 21 -1.20 -7.56 14.50
N LYS A 22 -0.65 -7.25 15.68
CA LYS A 22 -1.40 -6.75 16.85
C LYS A 22 -1.65 -5.23 16.82
N LEU A 23 -1.14 -4.52 15.81
CA LEU A 23 -1.37 -3.08 15.68
C LEU A 23 -2.85 -2.79 15.48
N LEU A 24 -3.36 -1.83 16.25
CA LEU A 24 -4.71 -1.33 16.13
C LEU A 24 -4.78 -0.27 15.04
N ALA A 25 -5.91 -0.24 14.32
CA ALA A 25 -6.19 0.81 13.36
C ALA A 25 -6.36 2.16 14.06
N VAL A 26 -5.99 3.24 13.35
CA VAL A 26 -6.24 4.63 13.76
C VAL A 26 -7.18 5.28 12.74
N PRO A 27 -7.93 6.33 13.11
CA PRO A 27 -8.79 7.03 12.16
C PRO A 27 -8.03 7.42 10.88
N GLY A 28 -8.59 7.06 9.72
CA GLY A 28 -8.00 7.33 8.41
C GLY A 28 -6.95 6.32 7.93
N VAL A 29 -6.63 5.26 8.70
CA VAL A 29 -5.71 4.19 8.30
C VAL A 29 -6.35 2.82 8.49
N THR A 30 -6.56 2.11 7.39
CA THR A 30 -6.97 0.70 7.40
C THR A 30 -5.73 -0.17 7.63
N VAL A 31 -5.69 -0.92 8.72
CA VAL A 31 -4.61 -1.88 9.01
C VAL A 31 -5.03 -3.27 8.56
N VAL A 32 -4.20 -3.92 7.75
CA VAL A 32 -4.43 -5.27 7.24
C VAL A 32 -3.32 -6.19 7.73
N ALA A 33 -3.67 -7.19 8.55
CA ALA A 33 -2.74 -8.23 8.94
C ALA A 33 -2.61 -9.27 7.83
N ALA A 34 -1.45 -9.32 7.16
CA ALA A 34 -1.14 -10.38 6.21
C ALA A 34 -1.19 -11.73 6.92
N THR A 35 -1.81 -12.77 6.35
CA THR A 35 -1.82 -14.12 6.93
C THR A 35 -0.50 -14.87 6.68
N GLY A 36 0.13 -14.60 5.54
CA GLY A 36 1.48 -15.02 5.16
C GLY A 36 2.41 -13.83 4.98
N SER A 37 3.02 -13.72 3.81
CA SER A 37 3.93 -12.64 3.40
C SER A 37 3.19 -11.30 3.24
N GLY A 38 3.75 -10.22 3.80
CA GLY A 38 3.28 -8.86 3.59
C GLY A 38 3.32 -8.44 2.12
N ASP A 39 4.32 -8.87 1.37
CA ASP A 39 4.45 -8.55 -0.06
C ASP A 39 3.30 -9.14 -0.88
N ASP A 40 2.94 -10.40 -0.60
CA ASP A 40 1.82 -11.08 -1.27
C ASP A 40 0.50 -10.41 -0.91
N GLU A 41 0.34 -10.02 0.35
CA GLU A 41 -0.83 -9.29 0.81
C GLU A 41 -0.93 -7.90 0.17
N ILE A 42 0.17 -7.17 0.01
CA ILE A 42 0.19 -5.88 -0.70
C ILE A 42 -0.30 -6.06 -2.14
N VAL A 43 0.23 -7.04 -2.89
CA VAL A 43 -0.21 -7.31 -4.26
C VAL A 43 -1.70 -7.65 -4.29
N ARG A 44 -2.18 -8.48 -3.37
CA ARG A 44 -3.61 -8.82 -3.25
C ARG A 44 -4.48 -7.59 -3.03
N GLN A 45 -4.09 -6.70 -2.12
CA GLN A 45 -4.83 -5.48 -1.79
C GLN A 45 -4.86 -4.48 -2.96
N VAL A 46 -3.76 -4.37 -3.72
CA VAL A 46 -3.69 -3.57 -4.95
C VAL A 46 -4.68 -4.10 -5.99
N THR A 47 -4.59 -5.39 -6.32
CA THR A 47 -5.44 -6.02 -7.33
C THR A 47 -6.93 -5.91 -6.96
N ALA A 48 -7.29 -6.20 -5.71
CA ALA A 48 -8.68 -6.13 -5.26
C ALA A 48 -9.24 -4.70 -5.39
N ARG A 49 -8.52 -3.68 -4.92
CA ARG A 49 -9.00 -2.29 -4.96
C ARG A 49 -9.12 -1.73 -6.36
N LEU A 50 -8.18 -2.04 -7.25
CA LEU A 50 -8.25 -1.61 -8.64
C LEU A 50 -9.35 -2.34 -9.41
N ALA A 51 -9.64 -3.60 -9.06
CA ALA A 51 -10.79 -4.31 -9.61
C ALA A 51 -12.13 -3.71 -9.14
N GLU A 52 -12.24 -3.35 -7.85
CA GLU A 52 -13.45 -2.73 -7.29
C GLU A 52 -13.68 -1.29 -7.80
N ARG A 53 -12.59 -0.53 -8.00
CA ARG A 53 -12.61 0.91 -8.34
C ARG A 53 -11.57 1.21 -9.43
N PRO A 54 -11.83 0.83 -10.70
CA PRO A 54 -10.85 0.93 -11.79
C PRO A 54 -10.49 2.36 -12.18
N ASP A 55 -11.30 3.34 -11.78
CA ASP A 55 -11.06 4.77 -11.95
C ASP A 55 -10.06 5.34 -10.92
N ARG A 56 -9.77 4.60 -9.84
CA ARG A 56 -8.84 5.05 -8.79
C ARG A 56 -7.40 4.70 -9.12
N ARG A 57 -6.49 5.52 -8.59
CA ARG A 57 -5.05 5.28 -8.60
C ARG A 57 -4.61 4.64 -7.30
N CYS A 58 -3.65 3.72 -7.39
CA CYS A 58 -3.02 3.09 -6.24
C CYS A 58 -1.53 3.42 -6.21
N LEU A 59 -1.01 3.82 -5.05
CA LEU A 59 0.41 4.10 -4.83
C LEU A 59 0.95 3.14 -3.79
N VAL A 60 1.96 2.36 -4.15
CA VAL A 60 2.69 1.50 -3.21
C VAL A 60 3.98 2.18 -2.79
N VAL A 61 4.25 2.16 -1.48
CA VAL A 61 5.52 2.63 -0.91
C VAL A 61 6.37 1.41 -0.58
N THR A 62 7.46 1.18 -1.30
CA THR A 62 8.38 0.07 -1.01
C THR A 62 9.81 0.36 -1.48
N ALA A 63 10.78 -0.20 -0.76
CA ALA A 63 12.17 -0.24 -1.21
C ALA A 63 12.50 -1.53 -1.99
N ASP A 64 11.64 -2.54 -1.91
CA ASP A 64 11.86 -3.84 -2.53
C ASP A 64 11.62 -3.78 -4.04
N ARG A 65 12.61 -4.25 -4.82
CA ARG A 65 12.56 -4.19 -6.29
C ARG A 65 11.66 -5.28 -6.88
N GLY A 66 11.58 -6.45 -6.23
CA GLY A 66 10.70 -7.54 -6.64
C GLY A 66 9.24 -7.17 -6.44
N LEU A 67 8.89 -6.65 -5.26
CA LEU A 67 7.56 -6.13 -4.97
C LEU A 67 7.21 -4.99 -5.93
N ARG A 68 8.12 -4.04 -6.17
CA ARG A 68 7.92 -2.96 -7.15
C ARG A 68 7.48 -3.50 -8.51
N ALA A 69 8.17 -4.52 -9.03
CA ALA A 69 7.82 -5.11 -10.32
C ALA A 69 6.41 -5.73 -10.28
N ARG A 70 6.09 -6.48 -9.22
CA ARG A 70 4.79 -7.16 -9.05
C ARG A 70 3.62 -6.17 -8.95
N VAL A 71 3.74 -5.13 -8.14
CA VAL A 71 2.64 -4.16 -7.96
C VAL A 71 2.48 -3.23 -9.16
N THR A 72 3.57 -2.93 -9.89
CA THR A 72 3.48 -2.20 -11.16
C THR A 72 2.72 -3.03 -12.19
N ALA A 73 3.00 -4.34 -12.28
CA ALA A 73 2.26 -5.25 -13.14
C ALA A 73 0.77 -5.36 -12.74
N ALA A 74 0.45 -5.18 -11.46
CA ALA A 74 -0.92 -5.11 -10.96
C ALA A 74 -1.60 -3.73 -11.16
N GLY A 75 -0.91 -2.75 -11.75
CA GLY A 75 -1.47 -1.43 -12.08
C GLY A 75 -1.21 -0.31 -11.06
N ALA A 76 -0.36 -0.52 -10.05
CA ALA A 76 0.00 0.53 -9.09
C ALA A 76 1.17 1.40 -9.54
N ASP A 77 1.12 2.68 -9.18
CA ASP A 77 2.29 3.56 -9.13
C ASP A 77 3.17 3.15 -7.92
N VAL A 78 4.49 3.40 -7.99
CA VAL A 78 5.42 3.04 -6.90
C VAL A 78 6.36 4.18 -6.53
N ILE A 79 6.56 4.39 -5.24
CA ILE A 79 7.60 5.29 -4.70
C ILE A 79 8.45 4.58 -3.63
N GLY A 80 9.66 5.08 -3.43
CA GLY A 80 10.54 4.61 -2.36
C GLY A 80 10.13 5.13 -0.97
N PRO A 81 10.50 4.46 0.14
CA PRO A 81 10.08 4.83 1.49
C PRO A 81 10.58 6.20 1.94
N ARG A 82 11.65 6.73 1.33
CA ARG A 82 12.17 8.07 1.61
C ARG A 82 11.19 9.20 1.28
N ALA A 83 10.17 8.92 0.47
CA ALA A 83 9.12 9.88 0.18
C ALA A 83 8.10 10.03 1.33
N VAL A 84 8.14 9.15 2.34
CA VAL A 84 7.38 9.30 3.58
C VAL A 84 8.26 10.06 4.60
N PRO A 85 7.87 11.26 5.06
CA PRO A 85 8.64 12.01 6.04
C PRO A 85 8.86 11.20 7.31
N ARG A 86 10.08 11.25 7.84
CA ARG A 86 10.39 10.73 9.18
C ARG A 86 9.96 11.80 10.18
N ARG A 87 9.20 11.39 11.21
CA ARG A 87 8.96 12.20 12.40
C ARG A 87 9.99 11.87 13.46
#